data_AF-A0A3S3U9N3-F1
#
_entry.id   AF-A0A3S3U9N3-F1
#
_cell.length_a   1.000
_cell.length_b   1.000
_cell.length_c   1.000
_cell.angle_alpha   90.00
_cell.angle_beta   90.00
_cell.angle_gamma   90.00
#
_symmetry.space_group_name_H-M   'P 1'
#
loop_
_entity.id
_entity.type
_entity.pdbx_description
1 polymer ?
#
loop_
_entity_poly.entity_id
_entity_poly.type
_entity_poly.pdbx_seq_one_letter_code
_entity_poly.pdbx_strand_id
1 'polypeptide(L)'
;YHFHPSKPQFEGVEICTHWKRHVNESIRGGFNSKKHPLYVEDAIKNAEKNFESNDDGAPCVGSTDMFKLFDRVLDLFKSKLDQGRSLAETLHLVSMVYSG
;
A
#
# COMPACT_ATOMS: atom_id res chain seq x y z
N TYR A 1 -7.31 -7.31 -4.77
CA TYR A 1 -8.48 -6.71 -4.11
C TYR A 1 -8.03 -6.37 -2.70
N HIS A 2 -8.20 -5.13 -2.25
CA HIS A 2 -7.52 -4.64 -1.04
C HIS A 2 -8.46 -4.41 0.15
N PHE A 3 -9.77 -4.32 -0.06
CA PHE A 3 -10.73 -3.96 0.98
C PHE A 3 -11.10 -5.14 1.91
N HIS A 4 -10.96 -6.38 1.44
CA HIS A 4 -11.27 -7.61 2.17
C HIS A 4 -10.13 -8.64 2.02
N PRO A 5 -10.00 -9.57 2.98
CA PRO A 5 -8.93 -10.57 2.99
C PRO A 5 -9.08 -11.70 1.96
N SER A 6 -10.11 -11.66 1.12
CA SER A 6 -10.37 -12.61 0.02
C SER A 6 -10.87 -11.87 -1.21
N LYS A 7 -10.61 -12.42 -2.40
CA LYS A 7 -11.21 -11.93 -3.64
C LYS A 7 -12.74 -12.07 -3.60
N PRO A 8 -13.49 -11.13 -4.18
CA PRO A 8 -14.93 -11.27 -4.32
C PRO A 8 -15.26 -12.29 -5.41
N GLN A 9 -16.29 -13.10 -5.17
CA GLN A 9 -16.85 -14.04 -6.14
C GLN A 9 -18.27 -13.59 -6.47
N PHE A 10 -18.53 -13.22 -7.72
CA PHE A 10 -19.87 -12.83 -8.18
C PHE A 10 -20.06 -13.13 -9.66
N GLU A 11 -21.32 -13.16 -10.10
CA GLU A 11 -21.66 -13.43 -11.49
C GLU A 11 -21.11 -12.34 -12.43
N GLY A 12 -20.31 -12.76 -13.41
CA GLY A 12 -19.61 -11.87 -14.31
C GLY A 12 -18.48 -11.10 -13.62
N VAL A 13 -17.78 -11.70 -12.66
CA VAL A 13 -16.54 -11.14 -12.09
C VAL A 13 -15.49 -10.82 -13.17
N GLU A 14 -15.51 -11.53 -14.30
CA GLU A 14 -14.63 -11.25 -15.44
C GLU A 14 -15.06 -9.99 -16.24
N ILE A 15 -16.27 -9.46 -15.97
CA ILE A 15 -16.87 -8.35 -16.71
C ILE A 15 -16.63 -7.03 -15.97
N CYS A 16 -15.82 -6.15 -16.55
CA CYS A 16 -15.43 -4.86 -15.96
C CYS A 16 -16.64 -4.01 -15.48
N THR A 17 -17.74 -3.95 -16.25
CA THR A 17 -18.92 -3.15 -15.87
C THR A 17 -19.63 -3.68 -14.62
N HIS A 18 -19.55 -4.98 -14.34
CA HIS A 18 -20.17 -5.58 -13.15
C HIS A 18 -19.43 -5.23 -11.86
N TRP A 19 -18.12 -4.96 -11.94
CA TRP A 19 -17.33 -4.52 -10.78
C TRP A 19 -17.85 -3.22 -10.19
N LYS A 20 -18.29 -2.26 -11.01
CA LYS A 20 -18.82 -0.99 -10.52
C LYS A 20 -20.07 -1.20 -9.65
N ARG A 21 -20.97 -2.09 -10.08
CA ARG A 21 -22.15 -2.46 -9.29
C ARG A 21 -21.74 -3.14 -7.98
N HIS A 22 -20.88 -4.16 -8.07
CA HIS A 22 -20.42 -4.90 -6.89
C HIS A 22 -19.74 -3.99 -5.84
N VAL A 23 -18.87 -3.09 -6.28
CA VAL A 23 -18.20 -2.12 -5.39
C VAL A 23 -19.20 -1.17 -4.76
N ASN A 24 -20.16 -0.64 -5.51
CA ASN A 24 -21.19 0.27 -4.98
C ASN A 24 -22.08 -0.40 -3.92
N GLU A 25 -22.37 -1.69 -4.07
CA GLU A 25 -23.16 -2.47 -3.11
C GLU A 25 -22.35 -2.89 -1.89
N SER A 26 -21.05 -3.16 -2.06
CA SER A 26 -20.18 -3.70 -1.01
C SER A 26 -19.48 -2.63 -0.18
N ILE A 27 -19.22 -1.45 -0.75
CA ILE A 27 -18.45 -0.36 -0.12
C ILE A 27 -19.32 0.89 -0.07
N ARG A 28 -19.75 1.27 1.13
CA ARG A 28 -20.57 2.46 1.33
C ARG A 28 -19.70 3.72 1.36
N GLY A 29 -19.97 4.65 0.44
CA GLY A 29 -19.29 5.95 0.39
C GLY A 29 -18.13 5.98 -0.61
N GLY A 30 -17.16 6.86 -0.39
CA GLY A 30 -16.01 7.06 -1.28
C GLY A 30 -14.71 7.26 -0.51
N PHE A 31 -13.66 7.72 -1.20
CA PHE A 31 -12.36 7.95 -0.59
C PHE A 31 -12.42 9.01 0.53
N ASN A 32 -11.95 8.66 1.73
CA ASN A 32 -11.84 9.59 2.84
C ASN A 32 -10.37 9.77 3.23
N SER A 33 -9.79 10.92 2.90
CA SER A 33 -8.37 11.23 3.14
C SER A 33 -7.96 11.24 4.60
N LYS A 34 -8.91 11.41 5.54
CA LYS A 34 -8.63 11.41 6.99
C LYS A 34 -8.65 10.01 7.58
N LYS A 35 -9.40 9.09 6.98
CA LYS A 35 -9.61 7.72 7.50
C LYS A 35 -8.78 6.68 6.75
N HIS A 36 -8.76 6.74 5.43
CA HIS A 36 -8.16 5.71 4.59
C HIS A 36 -6.64 5.52 4.79
N PRO A 37 -5.85 6.56 5.10
CA PRO A 37 -4.43 6.34 5.45
C PRO A 37 -4.22 5.41 6.64
N LEU A 38 -5.15 5.35 7.60
CA LEU A 38 -5.05 4.46 8.75
C LEU A 38 -5.19 2.98 8.39
N TYR A 39 -5.81 2.67 7.24
CA TYR A 39 -6.05 1.31 6.77
C TYR A 39 -5.08 0.90 5.64
N VAL A 40 -4.05 1.72 5.37
CA VAL A 40 -3.15 1.49 4.24
C VAL A 40 -2.43 0.15 4.38
N GLU A 41 -1.94 -0.18 5.58
CA GLU A 41 -1.23 -1.45 5.84
C GLU A 41 -2.12 -2.67 5.60
N ASP A 42 -3.37 -2.62 6.06
CA ASP A 42 -4.32 -3.72 5.85
C ASP A 42 -4.68 -3.85 4.37
N ALA A 43 -4.83 -2.73 3.66
CA ALA A 43 -5.07 -2.72 2.23
C ALA A 43 -3.93 -3.37 1.45
N ILE A 44 -2.68 -3.13 1.85
CA ILE A 44 -1.49 -3.73 1.25
C ILE A 44 -1.46 -5.24 1.51
N LYS A 45 -1.60 -5.66 2.76
CA LYS A 45 -1.62 -7.08 3.15
C LYS A 45 -2.72 -7.84 2.39
N ASN A 46 -3.90 -7.25 2.29
CA ASN A 46 -5.00 -7.85 1.53
C ASN A 46 -4.72 -7.89 0.03
N ALA A 47 -4.11 -6.83 -0.53
CA ALA A 47 -3.75 -6.79 -1.95
C ALA A 47 -2.71 -7.86 -2.31
N GLU A 48 -1.67 -8.00 -1.49
CA GLU A 48 -0.62 -9.01 -1.61
C GLU A 48 -1.19 -10.42 -1.47
N LYS A 49 -1.96 -10.68 -0.41
CA LYS A 49 -2.60 -11.99 -0.18
C LYS A 49 -3.52 -12.40 -1.33
N ASN A 50 -4.22 -11.44 -1.94
CA ASN A 50 -5.12 -11.69 -3.05
C ASN A 50 -4.43 -11.53 -4.42
N PHE A 51 -3.11 -11.45 -4.48
CA PHE A 51 -2.41 -11.28 -5.75
C PHE A 51 -2.28 -12.62 -6.47
N GLU A 52 -2.73 -12.63 -7.71
CA GLU A 52 -2.47 -13.70 -8.67
C GLU A 52 -2.11 -13.04 -9.99
N SER A 53 -1.15 -13.63 -10.70
CA SER A 53 -0.74 -13.24 -12.05
C SER A 53 -0.99 -14.37 -13.04
N ASN A 54 -1.26 -14.02 -14.29
CA ASN A 54 -1.33 -14.98 -15.39
C ASN A 54 0.08 -15.36 -15.90
N ASP A 55 0.13 -16.25 -16.89
CA ASP A 55 1.38 -16.74 -17.49
C ASP A 55 2.22 -15.61 -18.12
N ASP A 56 1.58 -14.51 -18.55
CA ASP A 56 2.23 -13.32 -19.09
C ASP A 56 2.76 -12.38 -17.99
N GLY A 57 2.57 -12.72 -16.72
CA GLY A 57 2.97 -11.91 -15.57
C GLY A 57 2.04 -10.72 -15.26
N ALA A 58 0.92 -10.58 -15.98
CA ALA A 58 -0.08 -9.56 -15.72
C ALA A 58 -0.99 -9.95 -14.53
N PRO A 59 -1.44 -9.00 -13.68
CA PRO A 59 -2.36 -9.30 -12.61
C PRO A 59 -3.68 -9.87 -13.13
N CYS A 60 -4.12 -11.00 -12.57
CA CYS A 60 -5.44 -11.57 -12.84
C CYS A 60 -6.56 -10.63 -12.40
N VAL A 61 -7.80 -10.93 -12.82
CA VAL A 61 -8.99 -10.18 -12.42
C VAL A 61 -9.08 -10.09 -10.89
N GLY A 62 -9.36 -8.87 -10.42
CA GLY A 62 -9.43 -8.58 -8.99
C GLY A 62 -8.06 -8.57 -8.27
N SER A 63 -6.93 -8.74 -8.95
CA SER A 63 -5.57 -8.59 -8.39
C SER A 63 -5.02 -7.17 -8.60
N THR A 64 -4.02 -6.77 -7.81
CA THR A 64 -3.22 -5.56 -8.06
C THR A 64 -1.81 -5.77 -7.52
N ASP A 65 -0.81 -5.28 -8.23
CA ASP A 65 0.61 -5.31 -7.85
C ASP A 65 1.07 -4.03 -7.13
N MET A 66 0.16 -3.11 -6.83
CA MET A 66 0.46 -1.84 -6.14
C MET A 66 1.11 -2.00 -4.77
N PHE A 67 0.97 -3.16 -4.12
CA PHE A 67 1.70 -3.47 -2.87
C PHE A 67 3.22 -3.44 -3.07
N LYS A 68 3.73 -3.86 -4.24
CA LYS A 68 5.15 -3.83 -4.57
C LYS A 68 5.70 -2.40 -4.62
N LEU A 69 4.89 -1.45 -5.12
CA LEU A 69 5.25 -0.04 -5.09
C LEU A 69 5.34 0.46 -3.64
N PHE A 70 4.39 0.06 -2.80
CA PHE A 70 4.40 0.46 -1.41
C PHE A 70 5.63 -0.06 -0.65
N ASP A 71 6.06 -1.30 -0.89
CA ASP A 71 7.29 -1.84 -0.30
C ASP A 71 8.51 -0.98 -0.64
N ARG A 72 8.64 -0.59 -1.93
CA ARG A 72 9.72 0.30 -2.37
C ARG A 72 9.65 1.69 -1.74
N VAL A 73 8.44 2.22 -1.62
CA VAL A 73 8.20 3.53 -1.00
C VAL A 73 8.53 3.48 0.50
N LEU A 74 8.15 2.41 1.21
CA LEU A 74 8.53 2.20 2.60
C LEU A 74 10.04 2.12 2.78
N ASP A 75 10.74 1.35 1.95
CA ASP A 75 12.20 1.25 2.00
C ASP A 75 12.86 2.62 1.79
N LEU A 76 12.34 3.41 0.85
CA LEU A 76 12.81 4.76 0.63
C LEU A 76 12.59 5.64 1.87
N PHE A 77 11.41 5.59 2.49
CA PHE A 77 11.13 6.37 3.70
C PHE A 77 12.03 5.95 4.87
N LYS A 78 12.23 4.65 5.10
CA LYS A 78 13.15 4.15 6.13
C LYS A 78 14.57 4.68 5.92
N SER A 79 15.09 4.58 4.69
CA SER A 79 16.43 5.07 4.38
C SER A 79 16.60 6.58 4.62
N LYS A 80 15.55 7.38 4.34
CA LYS A 80 15.56 8.82 4.59
C LYS A 80 15.49 9.15 6.08
N LEU A 81 14.72 8.40 6.86
CA LEU A 81 14.64 8.58 8.31
C LEU A 81 15.97 8.22 8.98
N ASP A 82 16.59 7.12 8.57
CA ASP A 82 17.89 6.68 9.10
C ASP A 82 19.00 7.70 8.77
N GLN A 83 19.01 8.22 7.54
CA GLN A 83 19.92 9.30 7.13
C GLN A 83 19.73 10.56 7.99
N GLY A 84 18.48 10.97 8.23
CA GLY A 84 18.18 12.13 9.06
C GLY A 84 18.65 11.97 10.52
N ARG A 85 18.50 10.77 11.09
CA ARG A 85 19.00 10.44 12.44
C ARG A 85 20.52 10.53 12.53
N SER A 86 21.23 9.94 11.57
CA SER A 86 22.70 9.97 11.52
C SER A 86 23.26 11.40 11.40
N LEU A 87 22.60 12.27 10.61
CA LEU A 87 22.97 13.69 10.52
C LEU A 87 22.77 14.42 11.85
N ALA A 88 21.67 14.15 12.56
CA ALA A 88 21.41 14.76 13.86
C ALA A 88 22.45 14.33 14.92
N GLU A 89 22.83 13.05 14.94
CA GLU A 89 23.90 12.53 15.82
C GLU A 89 25.26 13.17 15.50
N THR A 90 25.59 13.30 14.21
CA THR A 90 26.84 13.95 13.76
C THR A 90 26.89 15.42 14.15
N LEU A 91 25.79 16.16 13.95
CA LEU A 91 25.68 17.56 14.38
C LEU A 91 25.81 17.71 15.90
N HIS A 92 25.23 16.79 16.67
CA HIS A 92 25.38 16.78 18.12
C HIS A 92 26.84 16.56 18.55
N LEU A 93 27.53 15.55 17.98
CA LEU A 93 28.95 15.29 18.26
C LEU A 93 29.85 16.46 17.86
N VAL A 94 29.61 17.06 16.70
CA VAL A 94 30.33 18.27 16.24
C VAL A 94 30.12 19.41 17.25
N SER A 95 28.89 19.66 17.69
CA SER A 95 28.63 20.72 18.69
C SER A 95 29.36 20.49 20.01
N MET A 96 29.50 19.24 20.46
CA MET A 96 30.25 18.91 21.68
C MET A 96 31.75 19.15 21.55
N VAL A 97 32.34 18.92 20.37
CA VAL A 97 33.78 19.13 20.12
C VAL A 97 34.13 20.62 20.04
N TYR A 98 33.24 21.45 19.49
CA TYR A 98 33.49 22.89 19.33
C TYR A 98 33.03 23.74 20.52
N SER A 99 32.43 23.13 21.55
CA SER A 99 31.98 23.82 22.78
C SER A 99 32.94 23.65 23.97
N GLY A 100 34.14 23.07 23.76
CA GLY A 100 35.21 22.95 24.74
C GLY A 100 36.41 23.80 24.40
#